data_AF-A0A1H1Q6S0-F1
#
_entry.id   AF-A0A1H1Q6S0-F1
#
_cell.length_a   1.000
_cell.length_b   1.000
_cell.length_c   1.000
_cell.angle_alpha   90.00
_cell.angle_beta   90.00
_cell.angle_gamma   90.00
#
_symmetry.space_group_name_H-M   'P 1'
#
loop_
_entity.id
_entity.type
_entity.pdbx_description
1 polymer ?
#
loop_
_entity_poly.entity_id
_entity_poly.type
_entity_poly.pdbx_seq_one_letter_code
_entity_poly.pdbx_strand_id
1 'polypeptide(L)'
;MVPLNVLLSAALLDLTRECERQGAEEVVLWSNLLRVIDDDGVDVRELPGRVRLSRRAVRSMTGAVERSGWATRDGKIIRLNEPASRARRRWGAAISHAEQEWTPTSLRAPLESFVSQLPLEYSHYPCGYGAADSRITGNGKSGLERHGAVTVDRSHRVQLTPLGIRVRDGYRPGVRAVERALPGAAALRDSLEALELPAHPRHPDVRYVGGRVGFAEVSARRDLRHRR
;
A
#
# COMPACT_ATOMS: atom_id res chain seq x y z
N MET A 1 -11.02 -19.32 5.99
CA MET A 1 -9.63 -18.84 5.97
C MET A 1 -9.48 -17.66 5.02
N VAL A 2 -9.18 -16.49 5.57
CA VAL A 2 -8.89 -15.24 4.85
C VAL A 2 -7.45 -15.31 4.33
N PRO A 3 -7.08 -14.87 3.12
CA PRO A 3 -5.67 -14.87 2.70
C PRO A 3 -4.77 -14.01 3.61
N LEU A 4 -3.53 -14.45 3.89
CA LEU A 4 -2.55 -13.75 4.74
C LEU A 4 -2.26 -12.34 4.22
N ASN A 5 -2.15 -12.17 2.91
CA ASN A 5 -1.97 -10.85 2.30
C ASN A 5 -3.16 -9.91 2.59
N VAL A 6 -4.38 -10.45 2.75
CA VAL A 6 -5.56 -9.65 3.13
C VAL A 6 -5.47 -9.25 4.61
N LEU A 7 -5.06 -10.16 5.50
CA LEU A 7 -4.85 -9.85 6.91
C LEU A 7 -3.78 -8.78 7.12
N LEU A 8 -2.63 -8.91 6.43
CA LEU A 8 -1.56 -7.91 6.45
C LEU A 8 -2.02 -6.55 5.93
N SER A 9 -2.83 -6.54 4.87
CA SER A 9 -3.41 -5.31 4.33
C SER A 9 -4.36 -4.64 5.33
N ALA A 10 -5.18 -5.42 6.02
CA ALA A 10 -6.10 -4.92 7.03
C ALA A 10 -5.34 -4.32 8.23
N ALA A 11 -4.32 -5.02 8.73
CA ALA A 11 -3.47 -4.52 9.81
C ALA A 11 -2.73 -3.24 9.41
N LEU A 12 -2.16 -3.18 8.20
CA LEU A 12 -1.50 -1.97 7.69
C LEU A 12 -2.45 -0.77 7.62
N LEU A 13 -3.68 -0.97 7.15
CA LEU A 13 -4.67 0.10 7.06
C LEU A 13 -5.13 0.57 8.43
N ASP A 14 -5.25 -0.35 9.39
CA ASP A 14 -5.59 0.00 10.77
C ASP A 14 -4.49 0.86 11.41
N LEU A 15 -3.22 0.43 11.28
CA LEU A 15 -2.08 1.25 11.68
C LEU A 15 -2.05 2.62 10.96
N THR A 16 -2.41 2.66 9.68
CA THR A 16 -2.46 3.92 8.92
C THR A 16 -3.48 4.88 9.52
N ARG A 17 -4.68 4.40 9.83
CA ARG A 17 -5.72 5.22 10.49
C ARG A 17 -5.27 5.70 11.85
N GLU A 18 -4.56 4.85 12.59
CA GLU A 18 -3.99 5.22 13.87
C GLU A 18 -2.96 6.34 13.70
N CYS A 19 -2.02 6.22 12.77
CA CYS A 19 -1.08 7.28 12.41
C CYS A 19 -1.79 8.59 12.02
N GLU A 20 -2.84 8.52 11.19
CA GLU A 20 -3.65 9.69 10.80
C GLU A 20 -4.33 10.34 12.01
N ARG A 21 -4.89 9.54 12.93
CA ARG A 21 -5.48 10.00 14.19
C ARG A 21 -4.47 10.73 15.08
N GLN A 22 -3.21 10.30 15.03
CA GLN A 22 -2.08 10.94 15.72
C GLN A 22 -1.50 12.15 14.96
N GLY A 23 -2.02 12.49 13.77
CA GLY A 23 -1.64 13.68 13.00
C GLY A 23 -0.60 13.43 11.90
N ALA A 24 -0.31 12.18 11.54
CA ALA A 24 0.47 11.83 10.36
C ALA A 24 -0.40 11.82 9.10
N GLU A 25 -0.64 13.00 8.53
CA GLU A 25 -1.56 13.20 7.39
C GLU A 25 -1.14 12.49 6.10
N GLU A 26 0.15 12.23 5.89
CA GLU A 26 0.68 11.57 4.68
C GLU A 26 1.69 10.47 5.05
N VAL A 27 1.20 9.39 5.67
CA VAL A 27 2.02 8.23 6.08
C VAL A 27 2.84 7.67 4.92
N VAL A 28 2.26 7.64 3.71
CA VAL A 28 2.95 7.19 2.49
C VAL A 28 4.17 8.07 2.19
N LEU A 29 3.98 9.40 2.18
CA LEU A 29 5.04 10.35 1.88
C LEU A 29 6.16 10.30 2.93
N TRP A 30 5.78 10.19 4.20
CA TRP A 30 6.74 10.03 5.29
C TRP A 30 7.55 8.74 5.15
N SER A 31 6.86 7.61 5.01
CA SER A 31 7.45 6.27 5.00
C SER A 31 8.35 6.02 3.79
N ASN A 32 7.99 6.60 2.64
CA ASN A 32 8.69 6.38 1.39
C ASN A 32 9.69 7.48 1.02
N LEU A 33 9.70 8.63 1.69
CA LEU A 33 10.62 9.72 1.33
C LEU A 33 11.11 10.55 2.52
N LEU A 34 10.22 11.19 3.27
CA LEU A 34 10.66 12.23 4.21
C LEU A 34 11.57 11.66 5.30
N ARG A 35 11.32 10.45 5.79
CA ARG A 35 12.12 9.85 6.87
C ARG A 35 13.60 9.62 6.54
N VAL A 36 13.99 9.63 5.26
CA VAL A 36 15.38 9.34 4.84
C VAL A 36 16.16 10.58 4.37
N ILE A 37 15.47 11.72 4.22
CA ILE A 37 16.09 13.01 3.89
C ILE A 37 16.33 13.71 5.24
N ASP A 38 17.59 13.75 5.67
CA ASP A 38 18.02 14.46 6.88
C ASP A 38 18.06 15.99 6.64
N ASP A 39 18.51 16.74 7.64
CA ASP A 39 18.55 18.21 7.58
C ASP A 39 19.65 18.73 6.62
N ASP A 40 20.70 17.93 6.39
CA ASP A 40 21.79 18.25 5.46
C ASP A 40 21.43 17.90 4.00
N GLY A 41 20.37 17.12 3.81
CA GLY A 41 19.91 16.60 2.53
C GLY A 41 20.55 15.28 2.16
N VAL A 42 20.07 14.68 1.08
CA VAL A 42 20.56 13.36 0.63
C VAL A 42 20.88 13.36 -0.86
N ASP A 43 21.92 12.62 -1.25
CA ASP A 43 22.19 12.37 -2.67
C ASP A 43 21.03 11.55 -3.26
N VAL A 44 20.39 12.08 -4.30
CA VAL A 44 19.27 11.44 -5.00
C VAL A 44 19.63 10.04 -5.54
N ARG A 45 20.91 9.75 -5.75
CA ARG A 45 21.41 8.42 -6.16
C ARG A 45 21.34 7.39 -5.05
N GLU A 46 21.40 7.81 -3.79
CA GLU A 46 21.29 6.94 -2.61
C GLU A 46 19.85 6.65 -2.23
N LEU A 47 18.93 7.56 -2.55
CA LEU A 47 17.52 7.43 -2.21
C LEU A 47 16.92 6.05 -2.55
N PRO A 48 17.09 5.48 -3.76
CA PRO A 48 16.55 4.14 -4.07
C PRO A 48 16.94 3.06 -3.06
N GLY A 49 18.18 3.08 -2.57
CA GLY A 49 18.65 2.18 -1.53
C GLY A 49 18.05 2.50 -0.16
N ARG A 50 18.03 3.78 0.24
CA ARG A 50 17.50 4.21 1.55
C ARG A 50 16.00 3.96 1.71
N VAL A 51 15.22 4.24 0.67
CA VAL A 51 13.75 4.06 0.69
C VAL A 51 13.30 2.71 0.14
N ARG A 52 14.24 1.91 -0.37
CA ARG A 52 13.98 0.59 -0.94
C ARG A 52 12.92 0.63 -2.04
N LEU A 53 13.05 1.61 -2.94
CA LEU A 53 12.15 1.82 -4.07
C LEU A 53 12.93 1.80 -5.39
N SER A 54 12.24 1.46 -6.47
CA SER A 54 12.83 1.56 -7.81
C SER A 54 13.25 2.99 -8.13
N ARG A 55 14.30 3.16 -8.94
CA ARG A 55 14.76 4.49 -9.40
C ARG A 55 13.62 5.32 -10.02
N ARG A 56 12.68 4.66 -10.70
CA ARG A 56 11.50 5.31 -11.29
C ARG A 56 10.55 5.83 -10.23
N ALA A 57 10.23 5.03 -9.21
CA ALA A 57 9.37 5.45 -8.11
C ALA A 57 9.97 6.63 -7.34
N VAL A 58 11.26 6.54 -6.97
CA VAL A 58 12.00 7.62 -6.31
C VAL A 58 11.93 8.90 -7.14
N ARG A 59 12.28 8.85 -8.43
CA ARG A 59 12.23 10.03 -9.31
C ARG A 59 10.85 10.66 -9.36
N SER A 60 9.79 9.85 -9.39
CA SER A 60 8.41 10.33 -9.38
C SER A 60 8.09 11.08 -8.10
N MET A 61 8.42 10.51 -6.94
CA MET A 61 8.16 11.13 -5.64
C MET A 61 9.01 12.39 -5.42
N THR A 62 10.32 12.34 -5.69
CA THR A 62 11.21 13.51 -5.56
C THR A 62 10.72 14.65 -6.45
N GLY A 63 10.31 14.35 -7.69
CA GLY A 63 9.76 15.37 -8.59
C GLY A 63 8.42 15.93 -8.10
N ALA A 64 7.59 15.12 -7.43
CA ALA A 64 6.33 15.59 -6.85
C ALA A 64 6.58 16.55 -5.67
N VAL A 65 7.48 16.19 -4.75
CA VAL A 65 7.79 17.06 -3.60
C VAL A 65 8.49 18.35 -4.02
N GLU A 66 9.35 18.31 -5.03
CA GLU A 66 9.97 19.52 -5.62
C GLU A 66 8.92 20.45 -6.21
N ARG A 67 7.98 19.93 -7.01
CA ARG A 67 6.90 20.74 -7.59
C ARG A 67 5.95 21.31 -6.55
N SER A 68 5.74 20.61 -5.43
CA SER A 68 4.95 21.12 -4.30
C SER A 68 5.70 22.17 -3.47
N GLY A 69 6.97 22.41 -3.75
CA GLY A 69 7.83 23.33 -3.01
C GLY A 69 8.33 22.77 -1.68
N TRP A 70 8.07 21.50 -1.35
CA TRP A 70 8.48 20.85 -0.10
C TRP A 70 9.97 20.50 -0.06
N ALA A 71 10.59 20.38 -1.23
CA ALA A 71 12.01 20.11 -1.36
C ALA A 71 12.65 20.99 -2.43
N THR A 72 13.93 21.29 -2.23
CA THR A 72 14.79 21.92 -3.23
C THR A 72 15.89 20.94 -3.62
N ARG A 73 16.41 21.09 -4.85
CA ARG A 73 17.54 20.32 -5.34
C ARG A 73 18.68 21.23 -5.71
N ASP A 74 19.85 20.94 -5.16
CA ASP A 74 21.12 21.55 -5.52
C ASP A 74 22.06 20.48 -6.07
N GLY A 75 22.25 20.47 -7.39
CA GLY A 75 22.95 19.41 -8.10
C GLY A 75 22.31 18.04 -7.87
N LYS A 76 22.98 17.21 -7.06
CA LYS A 76 22.54 15.84 -6.71
C LYS A 76 21.90 15.75 -5.32
N ILE A 77 21.97 16.80 -4.52
CA ILE A 77 21.45 16.80 -3.16
C ILE A 77 20.03 17.34 -3.16
N ILE A 78 19.10 16.56 -2.60
CA ILE A 78 17.74 17.02 -2.32
C ILE A 78 17.63 17.37 -0.83
N ARG A 79 17.06 18.53 -0.53
CA ARG A 79 16.84 19.04 0.83
C ARG A 79 15.38 19.33 1.04
N LEU A 80 14.88 19.01 2.24
CA LEU A 80 13.56 19.44 2.66
C LEU A 80 13.62 20.94 2.99
N ASN A 81 12.57 21.68 2.65
CA ASN A 81 12.41 23.02 3.18
C ASN A 81 11.99 22.96 4.66
N GLU A 82 11.90 24.12 5.30
CA GLU A 82 11.56 24.21 6.72
C GLU A 82 10.15 23.65 7.05
N PRO A 83 9.07 23.98 6.30
CA PRO A 83 7.76 23.33 6.48
C PRO A 83 7.78 21.79 6.38
N ALA A 84 8.46 21.23 5.38
CA ALA A 84 8.56 19.78 5.17
C ALA A 84 9.41 19.11 6.25
N SER A 85 10.45 19.79 6.76
CA SER A 85 11.27 19.32 7.88
C SER A 85 10.45 19.26 9.18
N ARG A 86 9.60 20.27 9.44
CA ARG A 86 8.63 20.21 10.55
C ARG A 86 7.63 19.08 10.38
N ALA A 87 7.10 18.88 9.16
CA ALA A 87 6.21 17.77 8.86
C ALA A 87 6.90 16.41 9.11
N ARG A 88 8.14 16.22 8.66
CA ARG A 88 8.95 15.02 8.92
C ARG A 88 9.03 14.70 10.40
N ARG A 89 9.34 15.70 11.24
CA ARG A 89 9.44 15.53 12.71
C ARG A 89 8.09 15.24 13.34
N ARG A 90 7.06 16.04 13.04
CA ARG A 90 5.70 15.87 13.57
C ARG A 90 5.13 14.49 13.22
N TRP A 91 5.24 14.09 11.95
CA TRP A 91 4.73 12.81 11.49
C TRP A 91 5.55 11.63 12.02
N GLY A 92 6.86 11.79 12.18
CA GLY A 92 7.70 10.78 12.83
C GLY A 92 7.29 10.54 14.30
N ALA A 93 6.99 11.62 15.03
CA ALA A 93 6.46 11.52 16.40
C ALA A 93 5.07 10.88 16.42
N ALA A 94 4.17 11.29 15.52
CA ALA A 94 2.83 10.73 15.39
C ALA A 94 2.84 9.23 15.06
N ILE A 95 3.71 8.79 14.14
CA ILE A 95 3.88 7.37 13.80
C ILE A 95 4.47 6.61 14.97
N SER A 96 5.46 7.17 15.68
CA SER A 96 6.03 6.52 16.87
C SER A 96 4.98 6.33 17.97
N HIS A 97 4.10 7.33 18.18
CA HIS A 97 3.01 7.24 19.14
C HIS A 97 1.94 6.24 18.66
N ALA A 98 1.58 6.27 17.39
CA ALA A 98 0.69 5.30 16.78
C ALA A 98 1.23 3.87 16.94
N GLU A 99 2.52 3.60 16.73
CA GLU A 99 3.10 2.27 16.94
C GLU A 99 3.09 1.81 18.42
N GLN A 100 3.08 2.75 19.38
CA GLN A 100 3.01 2.46 20.81
C GLN A 100 1.58 2.14 21.25
N GLU A 101 0.61 2.92 20.76
CA GLU A 101 -0.80 2.80 21.08
C GLU A 101 -1.50 1.70 20.25
N TRP A 102 -1.04 1.50 19.01
CA TRP A 102 -1.55 0.49 18.10
C TRP A 102 -1.20 -0.89 18.64
N THR A 103 -2.15 -1.42 19.39
CA THR A 103 -2.08 -2.73 19.98
C THR A 103 -2.23 -3.73 18.83
N PRO A 104 -1.19 -4.52 18.48
CA PRO A 104 -0.39 -5.19 19.48
C PRO A 104 1.13 -5.21 19.20
N THR A 105 1.88 -4.88 20.23
CA THR A 105 3.31 -5.24 20.36
C THR A 105 3.57 -6.72 20.08
N SER A 106 2.57 -7.60 20.25
CA SER A 106 2.65 -9.03 19.93
C SER A 106 2.83 -9.34 18.44
N LEU A 107 2.52 -8.42 17.52
CA LEU A 107 2.73 -8.65 16.08
C LEU A 107 4.14 -8.33 15.61
N ARG A 108 4.90 -7.50 16.34
CA ARG A 108 6.24 -7.09 15.92
C ARG A 108 7.15 -8.30 15.71
N ALA A 109 7.27 -9.17 16.71
CA ALA A 109 8.15 -10.34 16.62
C ALA A 109 7.73 -11.34 15.52
N PRO A 110 6.44 -11.73 15.38
CA PRO A 110 5.99 -12.54 14.24
C PRO A 110 6.24 -11.88 12.88
N LEU A 111 6.02 -10.57 12.74
CA LEU A 111 6.28 -9.84 11.50
C LEU A 111 7.77 -9.79 11.16
N GLU A 112 8.63 -9.46 12.11
CA GLU A 112 10.09 -9.43 11.94
C GLU A 112 10.64 -10.82 11.61
N SER A 113 10.16 -11.85 12.32
CA SER A 113 10.51 -13.25 12.04
C SER A 113 10.08 -13.66 10.64
N PHE A 114 8.85 -13.33 10.22
CA PHE A 114 8.36 -13.65 8.88
C PHE A 114 9.13 -12.90 7.79
N VAL A 115 9.32 -11.59 7.95
CA VAL A 115 10.00 -10.72 6.97
C VAL A 115 11.47 -11.10 6.80
N SER A 116 12.16 -11.49 7.88
CA SER A 116 13.57 -11.88 7.81
C SER A 116 13.82 -13.17 7.00
N GLN A 117 12.78 -13.98 6.76
CA GLN A 117 12.85 -15.20 5.95
C GLN A 117 12.56 -14.95 4.47
N LEU A 118 12.00 -13.80 4.12
CA LEU A 118 11.70 -13.48 2.74
C LEU A 118 12.97 -12.96 2.06
N PRO A 119 13.25 -13.37 0.80
CA PRO A 119 14.35 -12.81 0.01
C PRO A 119 13.99 -11.40 -0.48
N LEU A 120 13.61 -10.51 0.44
CA LEU A 120 13.23 -9.15 0.13
C LEU A 120 14.47 -8.27 0.12
N GLU A 121 14.87 -7.85 -1.08
CA GLU A 121 15.78 -6.71 -1.21
C GLU A 121 15.10 -5.40 -0.75
N TYR A 122 13.75 -5.31 -0.76
CA TYR A 122 13.05 -4.02 -0.75
C TYR A 122 11.70 -3.93 0.00
N SER A 123 11.68 -4.02 1.34
CA SER A 123 10.47 -3.64 2.10
C SER A 123 10.22 -2.12 1.99
N HIS A 124 9.14 -1.72 1.33
CA HIS A 124 8.68 -0.33 1.22
C HIS A 124 7.19 -0.25 1.54
N TYR A 125 6.74 0.90 2.07
CA TYR A 125 5.32 1.15 2.25
C TYR A 125 4.67 1.14 0.87
N PRO A 126 3.50 0.51 0.66
CA PRO A 126 2.88 0.44 -0.65
C PRO A 126 2.82 1.82 -1.33
N CYS A 127 3.69 2.00 -2.31
CA CYS A 127 3.74 3.23 -3.08
C CYS A 127 2.85 2.97 -4.28
N GLY A 128 1.77 3.75 -4.41
CA GLY A 128 1.17 3.91 -5.71
C GLY A 128 2.28 4.37 -6.65
N TYR A 129 2.67 3.54 -7.62
CA TYR A 129 3.24 4.07 -8.84
C TYR A 129 2.12 4.95 -9.36
N GLY A 130 2.21 6.26 -9.06
CA GLY A 130 1.06 7.16 -8.99
C GLY A 130 0.08 6.88 -10.12
N ALA A 131 -1.24 6.95 -9.85
CA ALA A 131 -2.28 6.85 -10.88
C ALA A 131 -1.71 7.54 -12.11
N ALA A 132 -1.39 6.73 -13.14
CA ALA A 132 -0.47 7.12 -14.21
C ALA A 132 -0.67 8.60 -14.44
N ASP A 133 0.34 9.42 -14.07
CA ASP A 133 0.32 10.90 -14.01
C ASP A 133 -0.89 11.42 -14.79
N SER A 134 -1.80 12.21 -14.24
CA SER A 134 -3.06 12.55 -14.94
C SER A 134 -2.87 13.14 -16.35
N ARG A 135 -1.63 13.50 -16.74
CA ARG A 135 -1.17 13.82 -18.09
C ARG A 135 -0.83 12.61 -18.99
N ILE A 136 -0.54 11.44 -18.44
CA ILE A 136 -0.59 10.12 -19.08
C ILE A 136 -2.05 9.83 -19.41
N THR A 137 -2.46 10.36 -20.56
CA THR A 137 -3.68 9.98 -21.25
C THR A 137 -3.55 8.53 -21.71
N GLY A 138 -3.82 7.59 -20.79
CA GLY A 138 -4.20 6.25 -21.21
C GLY A 138 -5.44 6.36 -22.10
N ASN A 139 -5.62 5.40 -23.01
CA ASN A 139 -6.76 5.30 -23.92
C ASN A 139 -8.13 5.05 -23.22
N GLY A 140 -8.31 5.55 -21.99
CA GLY A 140 -9.48 5.34 -21.13
C GLY A 140 -9.58 3.94 -20.52
N LYS A 141 -8.76 2.97 -20.96
CA LYS A 141 -8.85 1.59 -20.46
C LYS A 141 -8.10 1.41 -19.15
N SER A 142 -8.70 0.71 -18.21
CA SER A 142 -8.04 0.23 -17.00
C SER A 142 -6.94 -0.79 -17.31
N GLY A 143 -6.04 -1.05 -16.36
CA GLY A 143 -5.05 -2.13 -16.50
C GLY A 143 -5.72 -3.50 -16.73
N LEU A 144 -6.83 -3.76 -16.05
CA LEU A 144 -7.58 -5.01 -16.19
C LEU A 144 -8.18 -5.16 -17.60
N GLU A 145 -8.67 -4.08 -18.21
CA GLU A 145 -9.14 -4.09 -19.61
C GLU A 145 -8.00 -4.31 -20.58
N ARG A 146 -6.85 -3.64 -20.38
CA ARG A 146 -5.67 -3.80 -21.24
C ARG A 146 -5.12 -5.23 -21.20
N HIS A 147 -5.25 -5.91 -20.06
CA HIS A 147 -4.86 -7.30 -19.90
C HIS A 147 -6.00 -8.29 -20.20
N GLY A 148 -7.14 -7.82 -20.72
CA GLY A 148 -8.26 -8.66 -21.14
C GLY A 148 -8.96 -9.39 -20.00
N ALA A 149 -8.74 -8.99 -18.74
CA ALA A 149 -9.39 -9.60 -17.58
C ALA A 149 -10.82 -9.09 -17.39
N VAL A 150 -11.10 -7.86 -17.81
CA VAL A 150 -12.45 -7.27 -17.78
C VAL A 150 -12.78 -6.60 -19.10
N THR A 151 -14.07 -6.44 -19.37
CA THR A 151 -14.61 -5.53 -20.38
C THR A 151 -15.44 -4.46 -19.68
N VAL A 152 -15.42 -3.25 -20.23
CA VAL A 152 -16.27 -2.14 -19.79
C VAL A 152 -17.12 -1.72 -20.97
N ASP A 153 -18.44 -1.79 -20.83
CA ASP A 153 -19.36 -1.36 -21.89
C ASP A 153 -19.56 0.16 -21.91
N ARG A 154 -20.31 0.66 -22.89
CA ARG A 154 -20.62 2.10 -23.01
C ARG A 154 -21.46 2.65 -21.84
N SER A 155 -22.06 1.78 -21.03
CA SER A 155 -22.80 2.16 -19.82
C SER A 155 -21.92 2.07 -18.56
N HIS A 156 -20.61 1.93 -18.75
CA HIS A 156 -19.62 1.75 -17.68
C HIS A 156 -19.86 0.51 -16.81
N ARG A 157 -20.58 -0.51 -17.31
CA ARG A 157 -20.70 -1.78 -16.59
C ARG A 157 -19.46 -2.61 -16.83
N VAL A 158 -18.86 -3.08 -15.73
CA VAL A 158 -17.67 -3.93 -15.74
C VAL A 158 -18.10 -5.39 -15.73
N GLN A 159 -17.59 -6.18 -16.66
CA GLN A 159 -17.81 -7.63 -16.72
C GLN A 159 -16.48 -8.39 -16.73
N LEU A 160 -16.41 -9.51 -16.01
CA LEU A 160 -15.27 -10.40 -16.07
C LEU A 160 -15.31 -11.19 -17.38
N THR A 161 -14.19 -11.21 -18.10
CA THR A 161 -14.01 -12.10 -19.24
C THR A 161 -13.76 -13.54 -18.75
N PRO A 162 -13.74 -14.56 -19.63
CA PRO A 162 -13.29 -15.89 -19.26
C PRO A 162 -11.89 -15.90 -18.64
N LEU A 163 -10.98 -15.03 -19.10
CA LEU A 163 -9.67 -14.85 -18.48
C LEU A 163 -9.80 -14.28 -17.05
N GLY A 164 -10.61 -13.24 -16.86
CA GLY A 164 -10.87 -12.65 -15.55
C GLY A 164 -11.45 -13.65 -14.55
N ILE A 165 -12.40 -14.49 -14.98
CA ILE A 165 -12.97 -15.57 -14.18
C ILE A 165 -11.88 -16.57 -13.77
N ARG A 166 -11.08 -17.07 -14.72
CA ARG A 166 -9.98 -18.01 -14.41
C ARG A 166 -8.98 -17.42 -13.41
N VAL A 167 -8.59 -16.15 -13.59
CA VAL A 167 -7.66 -15.47 -12.67
C VAL A 167 -8.28 -15.32 -11.27
N ARG A 168 -9.54 -14.89 -11.19
CA ARG A 168 -10.28 -14.75 -9.92
C ARG A 168 -10.37 -16.09 -9.18
N ASP A 169 -10.74 -17.15 -9.90
CA ASP A 169 -10.98 -18.46 -9.30
C ASP A 169 -9.67 -19.17 -8.94
N GLY A 170 -8.61 -18.95 -9.73
CA GLY A 170 -7.25 -19.45 -9.46
C GLY A 170 -6.51 -18.69 -8.34
N TYR A 171 -6.95 -17.47 -8.00
CA TYR A 171 -6.26 -16.63 -7.01
C TYR A 171 -6.17 -17.29 -5.63
N ARG A 172 -7.30 -17.75 -5.08
CA ARG A 172 -7.32 -18.32 -3.71
C ARG A 172 -6.48 -19.60 -3.59
N PRO A 173 -6.59 -20.60 -4.48
CA PRO A 173 -5.71 -21.76 -4.47
C PRO A 173 -4.22 -21.38 -4.59
N GLY A 174 -3.90 -20.45 -5.49
CA GLY A 174 -2.53 -19.98 -5.69
C GLY A 174 -1.95 -19.33 -4.43
N VAL A 175 -2.68 -18.41 -3.81
CA VAL A 175 -2.25 -17.77 -2.56
C VAL A 175 -2.05 -18.78 -1.43
N ARG A 176 -2.98 -19.74 -1.27
CA ARG A 176 -2.82 -20.82 -0.27
C ARG A 176 -1.63 -21.72 -0.52
N ALA A 177 -1.27 -21.97 -1.79
CA ALA A 177 -0.08 -22.74 -2.12
C ALA A 177 1.20 -21.98 -1.72
N VAL A 178 1.25 -20.69 -2.02
CA VAL A 178 2.38 -19.82 -1.62
C VAL A 178 2.49 -19.73 -0.10
N GLU A 179 1.41 -19.44 0.61
CA GLU A 179 1.42 -19.32 2.07
C GLU A 179 1.89 -20.60 2.76
N ARG A 180 1.50 -21.78 2.26
CA ARG A 180 1.99 -23.06 2.80
C ARG A 180 3.47 -23.30 2.57
N ALA A 181 4.05 -22.68 1.54
CA ALA A 181 5.47 -22.79 1.24
C ALA A 181 6.32 -21.75 2.01
N LEU A 182 5.71 -20.75 2.65
CA LEU A 182 6.40 -19.72 3.41
C LEU A 182 6.51 -20.13 4.89
N PRO A 183 7.72 -20.32 5.43
CA PRO A 183 7.86 -20.60 6.84
C PRO A 183 7.43 -19.39 7.70
N GLY A 184 6.86 -19.68 8.88
CA GLY A 184 6.27 -18.66 9.76
C GLY A 184 4.91 -18.10 9.34
N ALA A 185 4.42 -18.37 8.11
CA ALA A 185 3.14 -17.83 7.63
C ALA A 185 1.93 -18.23 8.49
N ALA A 186 1.92 -19.46 9.03
CA ALA A 186 0.87 -19.92 9.93
C ALA A 186 0.86 -19.15 11.26
N ALA A 187 2.02 -19.02 11.91
CA ALA A 187 2.13 -18.30 13.18
C ALA A 187 1.79 -16.80 13.03
N LEU A 188 2.23 -16.17 11.93
CA LEU A 188 1.87 -14.79 11.62
C LEU A 188 0.36 -14.65 11.36
N ARG A 189 -0.24 -15.60 10.64
CA ARG A 189 -1.69 -15.65 10.44
C ARG A 189 -2.43 -15.73 11.75
N ASP A 190 -2.06 -16.65 12.65
CA ASP A 190 -2.75 -16.82 13.92
C ASP A 190 -2.69 -15.52 14.75
N SER A 191 -1.53 -14.85 14.73
CA SER A 191 -1.34 -13.55 15.39
C SER A 191 -2.20 -12.44 14.76
N LEU A 192 -2.36 -12.44 13.43
CA LEU A 192 -3.19 -11.48 12.71
C LEU A 192 -4.69 -11.75 12.85
N GLU A 193 -5.10 -13.02 12.91
CA GLU A 193 -6.49 -13.42 13.12
C GLU A 193 -6.93 -13.17 14.57
N ALA A 194 -5.98 -13.15 15.52
CA ALA A 194 -6.21 -12.71 16.90
C ALA A 194 -6.38 -11.18 17.05
N LEU A 195 -6.10 -10.40 16.00
CA LEU A 195 -6.45 -8.98 16.01
C LEU A 195 -7.95 -8.82 15.89
N GLU A 196 -8.56 -8.17 16.88
CA GLU A 196 -9.92 -7.64 16.76
C GLU A 196 -9.92 -6.37 15.90
N LEU A 197 -9.63 -6.50 14.60
CA LEU A 197 -9.65 -5.36 13.69
C LEU A 197 -11.09 -4.86 13.49
N PRO A 198 -11.36 -3.56 13.67
CA PRO A 198 -12.69 -3.02 13.47
C PRO A 198 -13.13 -3.18 12.01
N ALA A 199 -14.38 -3.58 11.81
CA ALA A 199 -14.98 -3.63 10.48
C ALA A 199 -15.01 -2.21 9.87
N HIS A 200 -14.80 -2.09 8.56
CA HIS A 200 -14.81 -0.78 7.90
C HIS A 200 -16.23 -0.16 7.95
N PRO A 201 -16.44 1.00 8.61
CA PRO A 201 -17.79 1.52 8.88
C PRO A 201 -18.55 1.89 7.61
N ARG A 202 -17.85 2.38 6.57
CA ARG A 202 -18.47 2.74 5.28
C ARG A 202 -18.67 1.56 4.33
N HIS A 203 -18.06 0.42 4.62
CA HIS A 203 -17.98 -0.71 3.69
C HIS A 203 -18.01 -2.05 4.44
N PRO A 204 -19.08 -2.33 5.20
CA PRO A 204 -19.19 -3.57 5.99
C PRO A 204 -19.16 -4.82 5.10
N ASP A 205 -19.53 -4.68 3.82
CA ASP A 205 -19.56 -5.76 2.84
C ASP A 205 -18.28 -5.90 2.00
N VAL A 206 -17.29 -5.01 2.17
CA VAL A 206 -16.02 -5.12 1.45
C VAL A 206 -15.22 -6.26 2.02
N ARG A 207 -15.31 -7.39 1.32
CA ARG A 207 -14.40 -8.52 1.45
C ARG A 207 -13.23 -8.25 0.52
N TYR A 208 -12.09 -7.81 1.05
CA TYR A 208 -10.87 -7.54 0.29
C TYR A 208 -10.57 -8.65 -0.74
N VAL A 209 -10.46 -8.26 -2.01
CA VAL A 209 -9.98 -9.12 -3.09
C VAL A 209 -8.64 -8.55 -3.54
N GLY A 210 -7.54 -9.14 -3.08
CA GLY A 210 -6.21 -8.76 -3.52
C GLY A 210 -6.04 -9.06 -5.02
N GLY A 211 -6.14 -8.04 -5.86
CA GLY A 211 -5.79 -8.09 -7.27
C GLY A 211 -4.39 -7.52 -7.52
N ARG A 212 -3.71 -8.00 -8.57
CA ARG A 212 -2.29 -7.69 -8.91
C ARG A 212 -1.97 -6.22 -9.26
N VAL A 213 -2.90 -5.27 -9.09
CA VAL A 213 -2.69 -3.88 -9.54
C VAL A 213 -3.27 -2.89 -8.53
N GLY A 214 -2.54 -2.66 -7.45
CA GLY A 214 -2.94 -1.72 -6.40
C GLY A 214 -4.14 -2.20 -5.59
N PHE A 215 -4.32 -1.63 -4.41
CA PHE A 215 -5.46 -1.89 -3.53
C PHE A 215 -6.74 -1.35 -4.19
N ALA A 216 -7.26 -2.08 -5.18
CA ALA A 216 -8.55 -1.80 -5.78
C ALA A 216 -9.60 -2.49 -4.93
N GLU A 217 -10.28 -1.69 -4.12
CA GLU A 217 -11.55 -2.06 -3.51
C GLU A 217 -12.54 -2.40 -4.63
N VAL A 218 -12.77 -3.69 -4.89
CA VAL A 218 -13.91 -4.12 -5.71
C VAL A 218 -15.09 -4.28 -4.76
N SER A 219 -15.77 -3.18 -4.46
CA SER A 219 -17.13 -3.22 -3.92
C SER A 219 -18.04 -3.83 -4.99
N ALA A 220 -18.15 -5.16 -5.02
CA ALA A 220 -19.19 -5.83 -5.78
C ALA A 220 -20.52 -5.51 -5.06
N ARG A 221 -21.18 -4.41 -5.46
CA ARG A 221 -22.60 -4.22 -5.15
C ARG A 221 -23.31 -5.47 -5.65
N ARG A 222 -23.77 -6.32 -4.73
CA ARG A 222 -24.78 -7.34 -5.07
C ARG A 222 -25.93 -6.57 -5.68
N ASP A 223 -26.23 -6.84 -6.95
CA ASP A 223 -27.42 -6.35 -7.62
C ASP A 223 -28.61 -6.73 -6.73
N LEU A 224 -29.15 -5.75 -6.00
CA LEU A 224 -30.44 -5.82 -5.30
C LEU A 224 -31.55 -5.75 -6.37
N ARG A 225 -31.56 -6.71 -7.29
CA ARG A 225 -32.66 -6.93 -8.22
C ARG A 225 -33.22 -8.32 -7.97
N HIS A 226 -34.19 -8.39 -7.06
CA HIS A 226 -35.43 -9.16 -7.19
C HIS A 226 -36.26 -9.01 -5.90
N ARG A 227 -36.96 -7.87 -5.80
CA ARG A 227 -38.24 -7.75 -5.07
C ARG A 227 -39.11 -6.74 -5.81
N ARG A 228 -39.80 -7.22 -6.83
CA ARG A 228 -41.12 -6.75 -7.25
C ARG A 228 -41.91 -7.97 -7.67
#